data_AF-A0A2V2RSD2-F1
#
_entry.id   AF-A0A2V2RSD2-F1
#
_cell.length_a   1.000
_cell.length_b   1.000
_cell.length_c   1.000
_cell.angle_alpha   90.00
_cell.angle_beta   90.00
_cell.angle_gamma   90.00
#
_symmetry.space_group_name_H-M   'P 1'
#
loop_
_entity.id
_entity.type
_entity.pdbx_description
1 polymer ?
#
loop_
_entity_poly.entity_id
_entity_poly.type
_entity_poly.pdbx_seq_one_letter_code
_entity_poly.pdbx_strand_id
1 'polypeptide(L)'
;LQGGGQRIVDSRLSKFLALISLAFVALLWSHPGPYKLDEFVRPWFPYTYTLHTLIYTVAAILLMGMALYVPIVRDSLNNRIGAVLGQISFPLYLVHLLVICSISSWAYIHLRGLMPDFLVVALVLVLTGVITVALAWLLSKMDQMIIRTLDRTLFILNGCLAASQSQLLTQSMPERREKFESET
;
A
#
# COMPACT_ATOMS: atom_id res chain seq x y z
N LEU A 1 -29.77 17.42 0.06
CA LEU A 1 -30.24 16.51 -1.02
C LEU A 1 -29.39 16.67 -2.30
N GLN A 2 -28.06 16.53 -2.19
CA GLN A 2 -27.14 16.42 -3.33
C GLN A 2 -26.22 15.23 -3.02
N GLY A 3 -26.52 14.05 -3.55
CA GLY A 3 -25.75 12.84 -3.24
C GLY A 3 -26.21 11.55 -3.94
N GLY A 4 -27.18 11.64 -4.87
CA GLY A 4 -27.71 10.50 -5.62
C GLY A 4 -27.15 10.34 -7.04
N GLY A 5 -26.71 11.42 -7.68
CA GLY A 5 -26.34 11.42 -9.11
C GLY A 5 -24.96 10.85 -9.44
N GLN A 6 -23.99 10.96 -8.53
CA GLN A 6 -22.61 10.49 -8.76
C GLN A 6 -22.46 8.97 -8.59
N ARG A 7 -23.32 8.30 -7.80
CA ARG A 7 -23.19 6.84 -7.54
C ARG A 7 -23.53 5.94 -8.74
N ILE A 8 -24.28 6.44 -9.72
CA ILE A 8 -24.81 5.59 -10.80
C ILE A 8 -23.85 5.52 -12.00
N VAL A 9 -23.15 6.61 -12.31
CA VAL A 9 -22.16 6.67 -13.41
C VAL A 9 -20.93 5.83 -13.08
N ASP A 10 -20.55 5.76 -11.80
CA ASP A 10 -19.42 4.93 -11.34
C ASP A 10 -19.66 3.42 -11.47
N SER A 11 -20.90 2.94 -11.34
CA SER A 11 -21.15 1.48 -11.31
C SER A 11 -21.01 0.81 -12.68
N ARG A 12 -21.34 1.50 -13.77
CA ARG A 12 -21.20 0.94 -15.12
C ARG A 12 -19.74 1.00 -15.57
N LEU A 13 -19.07 2.14 -15.36
CA LEU A 13 -17.67 2.31 -15.73
C LEU A 13 -16.76 1.35 -14.95
N SER A 14 -16.98 1.19 -13.65
CA SER A 14 -16.22 0.22 -12.82
C SER A 14 -16.42 -1.21 -13.28
N LYS A 15 -17.66 -1.62 -13.63
CA LYS A 15 -17.93 -2.95 -14.21
C LYS A 15 -17.25 -3.15 -15.56
N PHE A 16 -17.24 -2.13 -16.43
CA PHE A 16 -16.53 -2.20 -17.70
C PHE A 16 -15.00 -2.31 -17.50
N LEU A 17 -14.41 -1.49 -16.64
CA LEU A 17 -12.98 -1.57 -16.30
C LEU A 17 -12.61 -2.91 -15.67
N ALA A 18 -13.47 -3.44 -14.79
CA ALA A 18 -13.33 -4.75 -14.19
C ALA A 18 -13.33 -5.86 -15.23
N LEU A 19 -14.28 -5.83 -16.17
CA LEU A 19 -14.36 -6.80 -17.27
C LEU A 19 -13.16 -6.72 -18.19
N ILE A 20 -12.71 -5.51 -18.53
CA ILE A 20 -11.52 -5.30 -19.36
C ILE A 20 -10.27 -5.85 -18.67
N SER A 21 -10.08 -5.57 -17.37
CA SER A 21 -8.93 -6.08 -16.63
C SER A 21 -9.00 -7.59 -16.43
N LEU A 22 -10.18 -8.14 -16.14
CA LEU A 22 -10.36 -9.59 -16.00
C LEU A 22 -10.15 -10.33 -17.32
N ALA A 23 -10.65 -9.77 -18.43
CA ALA A 23 -10.38 -10.29 -19.77
C ALA A 23 -8.88 -10.22 -20.09
N PHE A 24 -8.21 -9.13 -19.76
CA PHE A 24 -6.77 -8.98 -19.95
C PHE A 24 -5.95 -10.00 -19.13
N VAL A 25 -6.29 -10.19 -17.85
CA VAL A 25 -5.66 -11.19 -16.98
C VAL A 25 -5.92 -12.61 -17.48
N ALA A 26 -7.14 -12.92 -17.93
CA ALA A 26 -7.48 -14.22 -18.51
C ALA A 26 -6.72 -14.49 -19.81
N LEU A 27 -6.58 -13.46 -20.67
CA LEU A 27 -5.81 -13.52 -21.91
C LEU A 27 -4.32 -13.79 -21.61
N LEU A 28 -3.77 -13.10 -20.60
CA LEU A 28 -2.41 -13.34 -20.12
C LEU A 28 -2.24 -14.75 -19.57
N TRP A 29 -3.24 -15.28 -18.86
CA TRP A 29 -3.14 -16.63 -18.30
C TRP A 29 -3.13 -17.72 -19.38
N SER A 30 -3.75 -17.46 -20.53
CA SER A 30 -3.93 -18.39 -21.64
C SER A 30 -2.65 -18.74 -22.40
N HIS A 31 -1.52 -18.05 -22.19
CA HIS A 31 -0.25 -18.40 -22.83
C HIS A 31 0.63 -19.26 -21.91
N PRO A 32 1.15 -20.42 -22.37
CA PRO A 32 1.88 -21.37 -21.53
C PRO A 32 3.39 -21.08 -21.35
N GLY A 33 3.89 -19.91 -21.71
CA GLY A 33 5.30 -19.54 -21.56
C GLY A 33 5.68 -18.95 -20.18
N PRO A 34 6.97 -18.99 -19.78
CA PRO A 34 7.47 -18.28 -18.59
C PRO A 34 7.40 -16.75 -18.75
N TYR A 35 7.33 -16.26 -20.00
CA TYR A 35 7.22 -14.84 -20.35
C TYR A 35 5.91 -14.57 -21.10
N LYS A 36 4.78 -14.88 -20.46
CA LYS A 36 3.44 -14.81 -21.09
C LYS A 36 3.14 -13.48 -21.79
N LEU A 37 3.55 -12.37 -21.16
CA LEU A 37 3.42 -11.02 -21.72
C LEU A 37 4.32 -10.79 -22.93
N ASP A 38 5.57 -11.24 -22.87
CA ASP A 38 6.52 -11.08 -23.97
C ASP A 38 6.09 -11.88 -25.20
N GLU A 39 5.69 -13.15 -25.02
CA GLU A 39 5.20 -14.00 -26.10
C GLU A 39 3.92 -13.48 -26.75
N PHE A 40 3.01 -12.88 -25.97
CA PHE A 40 1.78 -12.29 -26.50
C PHE A 40 2.04 -11.03 -27.34
N VAL A 41 3.00 -10.21 -26.92
CA VAL A 41 3.27 -8.89 -27.52
C VAL A 41 4.23 -9.00 -28.70
N ARG A 42 5.17 -9.95 -28.64
CA ARG A 42 6.23 -10.16 -29.64
C ARG A 42 5.76 -10.21 -31.10
N PRO A 43 4.59 -10.79 -31.44
CA PRO A 43 4.09 -10.80 -32.82
C PRO A 43 3.69 -9.40 -33.34
N TRP A 44 3.25 -8.52 -32.44
CA TRP A 44 2.71 -7.20 -32.78
C TRP A 44 3.78 -6.11 -32.75
N PHE A 45 4.81 -6.30 -31.92
CA PHE A 45 5.86 -5.30 -31.70
C PHE A 45 7.24 -5.96 -31.64
N PRO A 46 7.99 -5.99 -32.76
CA PRO A 46 9.35 -6.51 -32.77
C PRO A 46 10.31 -5.63 -31.95
N TYR A 47 10.94 -6.25 -30.93
CA TYR A 47 12.05 -5.82 -30.08
C TYR A 47 12.35 -4.31 -30.00
N THR A 48 11.67 -3.62 -29.10
CA THR A 48 12.16 -2.37 -28.51
C THR A 48 12.00 -2.41 -26.99
N TYR A 49 13.10 -2.22 -26.26
CA TYR A 49 13.14 -2.24 -24.79
C TYR A 49 12.14 -1.26 -24.16
N THR A 50 11.89 -0.14 -24.83
CA THR A 50 10.92 0.88 -24.40
C THR A 50 9.49 0.38 -24.37
N LEU A 51 9.08 -0.46 -25.34
CA LEU A 51 7.73 -1.01 -25.40
C LEU A 51 7.47 -2.03 -24.28
N HIS A 52 8.48 -2.80 -23.92
CA HIS A 52 8.36 -3.79 -22.86
C HIS A 52 8.04 -3.10 -21.52
N THR A 53 8.76 -2.03 -21.18
CA THR A 53 8.50 -1.22 -19.99
C THR A 53 7.10 -0.60 -20.01
N LEU A 54 6.66 -0.04 -21.16
CA LEU A 54 5.34 0.55 -21.30
C LEU A 54 4.21 -0.47 -21.09
N ILE A 55 4.38 -1.69 -21.56
CA ILE A 55 3.36 -2.73 -21.42
C ILE A 55 3.25 -3.18 -19.97
N TYR A 56 4.37 -3.32 -19.25
CA TYR A 56 4.33 -3.62 -17.82
C TYR A 56 3.70 -2.48 -17.01
N THR A 57 3.98 -1.21 -17.32
CA THR A 57 3.36 -0.10 -16.61
C THR A 57 1.86 -0.02 -16.87
N VAL A 58 1.42 -0.22 -18.12
CA VAL A 58 -0.01 -0.30 -18.48
C VAL A 58 -0.67 -1.47 -17.77
N ALA A 59 -0.07 -2.66 -17.79
CA ALA A 59 -0.59 -3.84 -17.08
C ALA A 59 -0.70 -3.59 -15.57
N ALA A 60 0.31 -2.95 -14.95
CA ALA A 60 0.29 -2.59 -13.54
C ALA A 60 -0.84 -1.59 -13.23
N ILE A 61 -1.05 -0.57 -14.07
CA ILE A 61 -2.15 0.40 -13.92
C ILE A 61 -3.51 -0.30 -14.04
N LEU A 62 -3.68 -1.22 -14.99
CA LEU A 62 -4.91 -2.00 -15.13
C LEU A 62 -5.17 -2.91 -13.93
N LEU A 63 -4.13 -3.52 -13.38
CA LEU A 63 -4.21 -4.39 -12.21
C LEU A 63 -4.52 -3.57 -10.94
N MET A 64 -3.88 -2.41 -10.79
CA MET A 64 -4.19 -1.44 -9.73
C MET A 64 -5.64 -0.98 -9.82
N GLY A 65 -6.10 -0.61 -11.03
CA GLY A 65 -7.49 -0.24 -11.29
C GLY A 65 -8.45 -1.37 -10.92
N MET A 66 -8.14 -2.61 -11.29
CA MET A 66 -8.93 -3.78 -10.89
C MET A 66 -9.03 -3.91 -9.36
N ALA A 67 -7.91 -3.76 -8.66
CA ALA A 67 -7.88 -3.83 -7.21
C ALA A 67 -8.73 -2.73 -6.52
N LEU A 68 -8.82 -1.53 -7.12
CA LEU A 68 -9.60 -0.42 -6.57
C LEU A 68 -11.10 -0.51 -6.92
N TYR A 69 -11.43 -0.89 -8.15
CA TYR A 69 -12.79 -0.81 -8.70
C TYR A 69 -13.58 -2.12 -8.59
N VAL A 70 -12.92 -3.27 -8.46
CA VAL A 70 -13.61 -4.55 -8.29
C VAL A 70 -13.89 -4.78 -6.80
N PRO A 71 -15.16 -4.74 -6.35
CA PRO A 71 -15.48 -4.88 -4.94
C PRO A 71 -15.00 -6.22 -4.39
N ILE A 72 -15.09 -7.31 -5.16
CA ILE A 72 -14.63 -8.64 -4.73
C ILE A 72 -13.12 -8.69 -4.45
N VAL A 73 -12.31 -8.01 -5.27
CA VAL A 73 -10.85 -7.97 -5.11
C VAL A 73 -10.49 -7.04 -3.96
N ARG A 74 -11.15 -5.88 -3.92
CA ARG A 74 -11.01 -4.89 -2.85
C ARG A 74 -11.38 -5.48 -1.49
N ASP A 75 -12.50 -6.19 -1.38
CA ASP A 75 -12.98 -6.79 -0.13
C ASP A 75 -12.08 -7.94 0.31
N SER A 76 -11.52 -8.70 -0.65
CA SER A 76 -10.49 -9.70 -0.37
C SER A 76 -9.20 -9.07 0.17
N LEU A 77 -8.76 -7.94 -0.39
CA LEU A 77 -7.60 -7.15 0.09
C LEU A 77 -7.87 -6.42 1.40
N ASN A 78 -9.13 -6.04 1.67
CA ASN A 78 -9.53 -5.36 2.89
C ASN A 78 -9.76 -6.32 4.07
N ASN A 79 -9.58 -7.63 3.87
CA ASN A 79 -9.55 -8.59 4.96
C ASN A 79 -8.35 -8.37 5.89
N ARG A 80 -8.45 -8.90 7.11
CA ARG A 80 -7.37 -8.85 8.13
C ARG A 80 -6.00 -9.23 7.57
N ILE A 81 -5.94 -10.17 6.65
CA ILE A 81 -4.70 -10.63 6.02
C ILE A 81 -4.07 -9.50 5.19
N GLY A 82 -4.84 -8.82 4.33
CA GLY A 82 -4.32 -7.72 3.53
C GLY A 82 -3.93 -6.50 4.36
N ALA A 83 -4.64 -6.23 5.47
CA ALA A 83 -4.25 -5.21 6.43
C ALA A 83 -2.90 -5.55 7.11
N VAL A 84 -2.70 -6.80 7.51
CA VAL A 84 -1.43 -7.27 8.10
C VAL A 84 -0.30 -7.25 7.06
N LEU A 85 -0.56 -7.69 5.82
CA LEU A 85 0.42 -7.61 4.74
C LEU A 85 0.80 -6.17 4.42
N GLY A 86 -0.16 -5.25 4.39
CA GLY A 86 0.07 -3.80 4.21
C GLY A 86 0.95 -3.22 5.33
N GLN A 87 0.66 -3.56 6.58
CA GLN A 87 1.45 -3.12 7.74
C GLN A 87 2.88 -3.67 7.74
N ILE A 88 3.09 -4.88 7.23
CA ILE A 88 4.44 -5.49 7.19
C ILE A 88 5.22 -5.03 5.96
N SER A 89 4.57 -4.83 4.82
CA SER A 89 5.23 -4.51 3.55
C SER A 89 5.91 -3.14 3.57
N PHE A 90 5.35 -2.13 4.23
CA PHE A 90 5.99 -0.81 4.34
C PHE A 90 7.34 -0.83 5.10
N PRO A 91 7.42 -1.32 6.36
CA PRO A 91 8.68 -1.43 7.07
C PRO A 91 9.66 -2.36 6.36
N LEU A 92 9.18 -3.47 5.77
CA LEU A 92 10.01 -4.39 5.01
C LEU A 92 10.63 -3.69 3.79
N TYR A 93 9.89 -2.82 3.10
CA TYR A 93 10.41 -2.08 1.94
C TYR A 93 11.53 -1.09 2.33
N LEU A 94 11.44 -0.44 3.49
CA LEU A 94 12.51 0.44 3.97
C LEU A 94 13.74 -0.33 4.43
N VAL A 95 13.53 -1.43 5.16
CA VAL A 95 14.62 -2.22 5.75
C VAL A 95 15.38 -3.03 4.72
N HIS A 96 14.70 -3.69 3.79
CA HIS A 96 15.37 -4.59 2.85
C HIS A 96 16.39 -3.84 1.99
N LEU A 97 16.10 -2.62 1.52
CA LEU A 97 17.07 -1.84 0.73
C LEU A 97 18.31 -1.47 1.54
N LEU A 98 18.13 -1.01 2.78
CA LEU A 98 19.24 -0.69 3.69
C LEU A 98 20.08 -1.93 4.01
N VAL A 99 19.43 -3.05 4.34
CA VAL A 99 20.10 -4.31 4.69
C VAL A 99 20.84 -4.88 3.49
N ILE A 100 20.22 -4.90 2.32
CA ILE A 100 20.85 -5.39 1.09
C ILE A 100 22.07 -4.55 0.76
N CYS A 101 21.97 -3.22 0.78
CA CYS A 101 23.08 -2.33 0.43
C CYS A 101 24.22 -2.30 1.46
N SER A 102 23.92 -2.35 2.76
CA SER A 102 24.93 -2.26 3.81
C SER A 102 25.54 -3.63 4.13
N ILE A 103 24.70 -4.55 4.61
CA ILE A 103 25.17 -5.79 5.24
C ILE A 103 25.67 -6.77 4.18
N SER A 104 24.98 -6.88 3.05
CA SER A 104 25.44 -7.76 1.97
C SER A 104 26.77 -7.29 1.38
N SER A 105 26.96 -5.96 1.23
CA SER A 105 28.21 -5.39 0.73
C SER A 105 29.36 -5.63 1.72
N TRP A 106 29.13 -5.40 3.01
CA TRP A 106 30.13 -5.66 4.05
C TRP A 106 30.51 -7.15 4.15
N ALA A 107 29.52 -8.05 4.16
CA ALA A 107 29.73 -9.49 4.25
C ALA A 107 30.43 -10.04 3.01
N TYR A 108 30.07 -9.56 1.81
CA TYR A 108 30.72 -9.96 0.57
C TYR A 108 32.20 -9.59 0.56
N ILE A 109 32.57 -8.37 0.97
CA ILE A 109 33.98 -7.93 0.99
C ILE A 109 34.81 -8.74 1.99
N HIS A 110 34.26 -9.06 3.16
CA HIS A 110 35.01 -9.78 4.20
C HIS A 110 35.16 -11.29 3.92
N LEU A 111 34.20 -11.90 3.22
CA LEU A 111 34.26 -13.32 2.86
C LEU A 111 34.97 -13.57 1.53
N ARG A 112 35.06 -12.55 0.66
CA ARG A 112 35.76 -12.65 -0.61
C ARG A 112 37.25 -12.85 -0.36
N GLY A 113 37.76 -14.01 -0.79
CA GLY A 113 39.15 -14.42 -0.62
C GLY A 113 39.37 -15.53 0.40
N LEU A 114 38.38 -15.86 1.23
CA LEU A 114 38.43 -17.02 2.15
C LEU A 114 37.83 -18.29 1.55
N MET A 115 36.91 -18.15 0.59
CA MET A 115 36.15 -19.26 -0.01
C MET A 115 35.88 -19.03 -1.50
N PRO A 116 35.48 -20.07 -2.25
CA PRO A 116 35.02 -19.95 -3.63
C PRO A 116 33.82 -19.00 -3.75
N ASP A 117 33.80 -18.18 -4.80
CA ASP A 117 32.80 -17.10 -4.99
C ASP A 117 31.35 -17.59 -4.86
N PHE A 118 31.04 -18.81 -5.33
CA PHE A 118 29.70 -19.39 -5.24
C PHE A 118 29.23 -19.58 -3.78
N LEU A 119 30.10 -20.10 -2.91
CA LEU A 119 29.79 -20.30 -1.49
C LEU A 119 29.62 -18.97 -0.76
N VAL A 120 30.45 -17.98 -1.11
CA VAL A 120 30.34 -16.63 -0.55
C VAL A 120 28.99 -16.02 -0.90
N VAL A 121 28.58 -16.08 -2.17
CA VAL A 121 27.28 -15.53 -2.61
C VAL A 121 26.12 -16.25 -1.93
N ALA A 122 26.14 -17.59 -1.87
CA ALA A 122 25.09 -18.38 -1.22
C ALA A 122 24.96 -18.03 0.27
N LEU A 123 26.09 -17.92 0.98
CA LEU A 123 26.11 -17.59 2.41
C LEU A 123 25.65 -16.16 2.65
N VAL A 124 26.13 -15.19 1.86
CA VAL A 124 25.67 -13.79 1.93
C VAL A 124 24.18 -13.71 1.69
N LEU A 125 23.64 -14.42 0.69
CA LEU A 125 22.20 -14.42 0.40
C LEU A 125 21.37 -14.97 1.57
N VAL A 126 21.78 -16.10 2.15
CA VAL A 126 21.09 -16.68 3.32
C VAL A 126 21.17 -15.74 4.51
N LEU A 127 22.35 -15.18 4.79
CA LEU A 127 22.58 -14.25 5.89
C LEU A 127 21.72 -12.98 5.73
N THR A 128 21.76 -12.36 4.55
CA THR A 128 20.94 -11.19 4.22
C THR A 128 19.45 -11.50 4.34
N GLY A 129 19.00 -12.68 3.89
CA GLY A 129 17.62 -13.12 4.03
C GLY A 129 17.18 -13.22 5.50
N VAL A 130 17.95 -13.94 6.32
CA VAL A 130 17.67 -14.11 7.76
C VAL A 130 17.64 -12.76 8.48
N ILE A 131 18.62 -11.90 8.23
CA ILE A 131 18.70 -10.58 8.86
C ILE A 131 17.54 -9.69 8.40
N THR A 132 17.20 -9.70 7.11
CA THR A 132 16.08 -8.91 6.58
C THR A 132 14.77 -9.33 7.22
N VAL A 133 14.52 -10.63 7.37
CA VAL A 133 13.31 -11.15 8.04
C VAL A 133 13.31 -10.77 9.53
N ALA A 134 14.44 -10.92 10.22
CA ALA A 134 14.56 -10.57 11.63
C ALA A 134 14.30 -9.08 11.89
N LEU A 135 14.91 -8.19 11.08
CA LEU A 135 14.68 -6.74 11.18
C LEU A 135 13.27 -6.37 10.77
N ALA A 136 12.70 -6.97 9.72
CA ALA A 136 11.32 -6.72 9.31
C ALA A 136 10.33 -7.06 10.45
N TRP A 137 10.57 -8.17 11.16
CA TRP A 137 9.78 -8.54 12.32
C TRP A 137 9.93 -7.56 13.48
N LEU A 138 11.16 -7.13 13.79
CA LEU A 138 11.42 -6.13 14.82
C LEU A 138 10.77 -4.78 14.51
N LEU A 139 10.91 -4.30 13.27
CA LEU A 139 10.32 -3.04 12.83
C LEU A 139 8.80 -3.11 12.85
N SER A 140 8.20 -4.22 12.41
CA SER A 140 6.75 -4.40 12.48
C SER A 140 6.21 -4.26 13.90
N LYS A 141 6.96 -4.77 14.90
CA LYS A 141 6.60 -4.61 16.31
C LYS A 141 6.70 -3.15 16.78
N MET A 142 7.72 -2.42 16.33
CA MET A 142 7.85 -0.99 16.63
C MET A 142 6.74 -0.16 15.99
N ASP A 143 6.42 -0.43 14.73
CA ASP A 143 5.38 0.27 13.98
C ASP A 143 4.01 0.13 14.68
N GLN A 144 3.65 -1.09 15.10
CA GLN A 144 2.44 -1.32 15.89
C GLN A 144 2.43 -0.54 17.23
N MET A 145 3.58 -0.37 17.88
CA MET A 145 3.68 0.41 19.10
C MET A 145 3.46 1.90 18.83
N ILE A 146 4.02 2.42 17.74
CA ILE A 146 3.86 3.81 17.32
C ILE A 146 2.40 4.10 16.98
N ILE A 147 1.76 3.24 16.19
CA ILE A 147 0.34 3.40 15.81
C ILE A 147 -0.55 3.45 17.06
N ARG A 148 -0.33 2.58 18.04
CA ARG A 148 -1.09 2.60 19.31
C ARG A 148 -0.86 3.88 20.11
N THR A 149 0.35 4.44 20.05
CA THR A 149 0.67 5.69 20.73
C THR A 149 -0.03 6.85 20.03
N LEU A 150 -0.05 6.84 18.70
CA LEU A 150 -0.69 7.86 17.87
C LEU A 150 -2.20 7.90 18.10
N ASP A 151 -2.84 6.73 18.13
CA ASP A 151 -4.28 6.61 18.37
C ASP A 151 -4.68 7.13 19.76
N ARG A 152 -3.85 6.84 20.79
CA ARG A 152 -4.03 7.41 22.14
C ARG A 152 -3.92 8.93 22.14
N THR A 153 -2.92 9.49 21.46
CA THR A 153 -2.75 10.95 21.39
C THR A 153 -3.90 11.62 20.64
N LEU A 154 -4.39 11.03 19.55
CA LEU A 154 -5.53 11.54 18.80
C LEU A 154 -6.82 11.49 19.61
N PHE A 155 -7.03 10.42 20.38
CA PHE A 155 -8.18 10.31 21.28
C PHE A 155 -8.19 11.42 22.34
N ILE A 156 -7.05 11.68 22.97
CA ILE A 156 -6.91 12.75 23.98
C ILE A 156 -7.14 14.12 23.35
N LEU A 157 -6.57 14.37 22.17
CA LEU A 157 -6.72 15.64 21.47
C LEU A 157 -8.19 15.91 21.08
N ASN A 158 -8.88 14.91 20.53
CA ASN A 158 -10.29 15.00 20.19
C ASN A 158 -11.18 15.23 21.42
N GLY A 159 -10.89 14.56 22.54
CA GLY A 159 -11.59 14.80 23.80
C GLY A 159 -11.41 16.23 24.32
N CYS A 160 -10.19 16.77 24.24
CA CYS A 160 -9.88 18.14 24.64
C CYS A 160 -10.58 19.18 23.73
N LEU A 161 -10.56 18.96 22.42
CA LEU A 161 -11.27 19.80 21.43
C LEU A 161 -12.78 19.83 21.68
N ALA A 162 -13.38 18.67 21.97
CA ALA A 162 -14.81 18.59 22.30
C ALA A 162 -15.15 19.36 23.59
N ALA A 163 -14.30 19.27 24.62
CA ALA A 163 -14.47 20.03 25.86
C ALA A 163 -14.37 21.54 25.60
N SER A 164 -13.40 21.99 24.80
CA SER A 164 -13.23 23.40 24.44
C SER A 164 -14.44 23.96 23.65
N GLN A 165 -14.97 23.20 22.68
CA GLN A 165 -16.18 23.64 21.95
C GLN A 165 -17.41 23.75 22.86
N SER A 166 -17.57 22.84 23.82
CA SER A 166 -18.71 22.89 24.76
C SER A 166 -18.68 24.16 25.63
N GLN A 167 -17.50 24.62 26.05
CA GLN A 167 -17.36 25.86 26.82
C GLN A 167 -17.71 27.10 25.99
N LEU A 168 -17.27 27.17 24.73
CA LEU A 168 -17.60 28.28 23.82
C LEU A 168 -19.11 28.37 23.53
N LEU A 169 -19.79 27.23 23.37
CA LEU A 169 -21.25 27.21 23.20
C LEU A 169 -21.99 27.65 24.47
N THR A 170 -21.47 27.31 25.65
CA THR A 170 -22.08 27.72 26.92
C THR A 170 -21.88 29.22 27.17
N GLN A 171 -20.72 29.76 26.80
CA GLN A 171 -20.39 31.18 26.98
C GLN A 171 -21.08 32.12 25.97
N SER A 172 -21.57 31.60 24.84
CA SER A 172 -22.31 32.39 23.83
C SER A 172 -23.84 32.44 24.04
N MET A 173 -24.38 31.69 25.01
CA MET A 173 -25.80 31.70 25.38
C MET A 173 -26.27 32.81 26.36
N PRO A 174 -25.48 33.35 27.31
CA PRO A 174 -25.99 34.34 28.26
C PRO A 174 -26.29 35.69 27.59
N GLU A 175 -25.51 36.10 26.59
CA GLU A 175 -25.69 37.39 25.89
C GLU A 175 -27.02 37.47 25.11
N ARG A 176 -27.60 36.32 24.73
CA ARG A 176 -28.87 36.28 24.01
C ARG A 176 -30.09 36.37 24.95
N ARG A 177 -29.94 36.09 26.24
CA ARG A 177 -31.03 36.26 27.23
C ARG A 177 -31.24 37.72 27.58
N GLU A 178 -30.16 38.49 27.76
CA GLU A 178 -30.28 39.91 28.10
C GLU A 178 -30.89 40.74 26.96
N LYS A 179 -30.70 40.32 25.71
CA LYS A 179 -31.35 40.95 24.55
C LYS A 179 -32.86 40.69 24.48
N PHE A 180 -33.36 39.59 25.05
CA PHE A 180 -34.79 39.28 25.04
C PHE A 180 -35.55 39.90 26.21
N GLU A 181 -34.88 40.17 27.34
CA GLU A 181 -35.50 40.83 28.51
C GLU A 181 -35.55 42.35 28.38
N SER A 182 -34.77 42.97 27.48
CA SER A 182 -34.82 44.42 27.24
C SER A 182 -35.82 44.87 26.16
N GLU A 183 -36.43 43.92 25.43
CA GLU A 183 -37.47 44.17 24.42
C GLU A 183 -38.91 43.89 24.90
N THR A 184 -39.09 43.47 26.16
CA THR A 184 -40.40 43.30 26.83
C THR A 184 -40.63 44.34 27.91
#